data_AF-A0A149RIU1-F1
#
_entry.id   AF-A0A149RIU1-F1
#
_cell.length_a   1.000
_cell.length_b   1.000
_cell.length_c   1.000
_cell.angle_alpha   90.00
_cell.angle_beta   90.00
_cell.angle_gamma   90.00
#
_symmetry.space_group_name_H-M   'P 1'
#
loop_
_entity.id
_entity.type
_entity.pdbx_description
1 polymer ?
#
loop_
_entity_poly.entity_id
_entity_poly.type
_entity_poly.pdbx_seq_one_letter_code
_entity_poly.pdbx_strand_id
1 'polypeptide(L)' 'MSHDKAPHTSSSLHDLARKATHSPKLLTKAEIIQLADHVLKGGEHASEFEKEAAKKARHNPEGLEENEIIALGKKTLSA' A
#
# COMPACT_ATOMS: atom_id res chain seq x y z
N MET A 1 19.04 -14.43 -24.57
CA MET A 1 17.71 -14.86 -24.10
C MET A 1 17.21 -13.84 -23.12
N SER A 2 16.28 -12.99 -23.56
CA SER A 2 15.67 -11.93 -22.76
C SER A 2 14.82 -12.59 -21.68
N HIS A 3 15.24 -12.51 -20.42
CA HIS A 3 14.38 -12.88 -19.30
C HIS A 3 13.28 -11.82 -19.19
N ASP A 4 12.21 -12.04 -19.94
CA ASP A 4 10.88 -11.51 -19.67
C ASP A 4 10.42 -12.14 -18.34
N LYS A 5 10.94 -11.63 -17.23
CA LYS A 5 10.32 -11.81 -15.93
C LYS A 5 9.34 -10.66 -15.79
N ALA A 6 8.11 -10.84 -16.24
CA ALA A 6 6.98 -10.16 -15.62
C ALA A 6 7.15 -10.33 -14.09
N PRO A 7 7.47 -9.26 -13.33
CA PRO A 7 7.91 -9.45 -11.97
C PRO A 7 6.66 -9.71 -11.13
N HIS A 8 6.57 -10.95 -10.63
CA HIS A 8 6.02 -11.30 -9.32
C HIS A 8 5.15 -10.20 -8.67
N THR A 9 3.84 -10.22 -8.90
CA THR A 9 2.86 -9.31 -8.26
C THR A 9 2.95 -9.32 -6.72
N SER A 10 3.51 -10.38 -6.13
CA SER A 10 3.79 -10.48 -4.69
C SER A 10 5.05 -9.73 -4.23
N SER A 11 6.08 -9.59 -5.07
CA SER A 11 7.31 -8.88 -4.71
C SER A 11 7.12 -7.37 -4.77
N SER A 12 6.19 -6.89 -5.60
CA SER A 12 5.84 -5.47 -5.70
C SER A 12 5.13 -4.95 -4.47
N LEU A 13 4.24 -5.71 -3.82
CA LEU A 13 3.46 -5.21 -2.68
C LEU A 13 4.30 -4.97 -1.43
N HIS A 14 5.22 -5.89 -1.12
CA HIS A 14 6.14 -5.75 0.01
C HIS A 14 7.15 -4.60 -0.19
N ASP A 15 7.67 -4.44 -1.42
CA ASP A 15 8.56 -3.33 -1.76
C ASP A 15 7.83 -1.97 -1.69
N LEU A 16 6.59 -1.94 -2.18
CA LEU A 16 5.73 -0.77 -2.17
C LEU A 16 5.30 -0.40 -0.74
N ALA A 17 5.11 -1.38 0.13
CA ALA A 17 4.88 -1.18 1.57
C ALA A 17 6.13 -0.62 2.28
N ARG A 18 7.32 -1.11 1.93
CA ARG A 18 8.59 -0.54 2.41
C ARG A 18 8.75 0.91 1.92
N LYS A 19 8.46 1.17 0.65
CA LYS A 19 8.46 2.53 0.06
C LYS A 19 7.45 3.43 0.74
N ALA A 20 6.26 2.94 1.08
CA ALA A 20 5.24 3.70 1.83
C ALA A 20 5.71 4.07 3.24
N THR A 21 6.53 3.21 3.85
CA THR A 21 7.06 3.45 5.20
C THR A 21 8.25 4.42 5.20
N HIS A 22 9.12 4.35 4.19
CA HIS A 22 10.36 5.15 4.12
C HIS A 22 10.26 6.40 3.24
N SER A 23 9.39 6.37 2.23
CA SER A 23 9.22 7.42 1.23
C SER A 23 7.77 7.54 0.76
N PRO A 24 6.82 7.77 1.69
CA PRO A 24 5.37 7.86 1.42
C PRO A 24 5.01 8.87 0.31
N LYS A 25 5.73 10.01 0.25
CA LYS A 25 5.52 11.07 -0.75
C LYS A 25 5.95 10.70 -2.17
N LEU A 26 6.71 9.63 -2.35
CA LEU A 26 7.18 9.14 -3.65
C LEU A 26 6.27 8.04 -4.23
N LEU A 27 5.19 7.69 -3.54
CA LEU A 27 4.22 6.74 -4.08
C LEU A 27 3.32 7.44 -5.10
N THR A 28 3.10 6.73 -6.19
CA THR A 28 2.10 7.09 -7.19
C THR A 28 0.71 6.73 -6.71
N LYS A 29 -0.31 7.36 -7.30
CA LYS A 29 -1.72 7.09 -7.01
C LYS A 29 -2.07 5.60 -7.16
N ALA A 30 -1.55 4.96 -8.21
CA ALA A 30 -1.75 3.54 -8.47
C ALA A 30 -1.13 2.66 -7.37
N GLU A 31 0.07 3.01 -6.90
CA GLU A 31 0.75 2.30 -5.81
C GLU A 31 -0.04 2.43 -4.49
N ILE A 32 -0.52 3.63 -4.15
CA ILE A 32 -1.33 3.89 -2.96
C ILE A 32 -2.64 3.09 -3.00
N ILE A 33 -3.34 3.09 -4.14
CA ILE A 33 -4.58 2.31 -4.32
C ILE A 33 -4.30 0.82 -4.17
N GLN A 34 -3.19 0.32 -4.71
CA GLN A 34 -2.84 -1.10 -4.60
C GLN A 34 -2.55 -1.52 -3.14
N LEU A 35 -1.87 -0.68 -2.37
CA LEU A 35 -1.65 -0.85 -0.94
C LEU A 35 -2.98 -0.89 -0.18
N ALA A 36 -3.85 0.07 -0.46
CA ALA A 36 -5.15 0.17 0.17
C ALA A 36 -6.05 -1.03 -0.13
N ASP A 37 -6.11 -1.46 -1.39
CA ASP A 37 -6.89 -2.62 -1.80
C ASP A 37 -6.40 -3.90 -1.12
N HIS A 38 -5.08 -4.04 -0.94
CA HIS A 38 -4.51 -5.15 -0.18
C HIS A 38 -4.90 -5.11 1.30
N VAL A 39 -4.79 -3.95 1.96
CA VAL A 39 -5.18 -3.79 3.37
C VAL A 39 -6.69 -4.05 3.57
N LEU A 40 -7.53 -3.64 2.62
CA LEU A 40 -8.97 -3.93 2.65
C LEU A 40 -9.27 -5.41 2.40
N LYS A 41 -8.53 -6.08 1.52
CA LYS A 41 -8.65 -7.52 1.25
C LYS A 41 -8.12 -8.39 2.39
N GLY A 42 -7.03 -7.98 3.04
CA GLY A 42 -6.47 -8.63 4.24
C GLY A 42 -7.22 -8.29 5.54
N GLY A 43 -8.50 -7.91 5.43
CA GLY A 43 -9.27 -7.16 6.42
C GLY A 43 -9.54 -7.84 7.76
N GLU A 44 -9.11 -9.08 7.97
CA GLU A 44 -9.23 -9.77 9.26
C GLU A 44 -8.30 -9.19 10.33
N HIS A 45 -7.14 -8.63 9.96
CA HIS A 45 -6.19 -8.09 10.93
C HIS A 45 -6.03 -6.56 10.88
N ALA A 46 -6.66 -5.86 9.93
CA ALA A 46 -6.53 -4.40 9.81
C ALA A 46 -7.42 -3.68 10.82
N SER A 47 -6.82 -2.74 11.57
CA SER A 47 -7.50 -1.86 12.51
C SER A 47 -8.43 -0.89 11.78
N GLU A 48 -9.41 -0.32 12.49
CA GLU A 48 -10.37 0.62 11.92
C GLU A 48 -9.66 1.82 11.26
N PHE A 49 -8.60 2.34 11.90
CA PHE A 49 -7.78 3.42 11.33
C PHE A 49 -7.18 3.06 9.96
N GLU A 50 -6.65 1.84 9.83
CA GLU A 50 -6.03 1.36 8.59
C GLU A 50 -7.08 1.12 7.49
N LYS A 51 -8.27 0.64 7.88
CA LYS A 51 -9.41 0.47 6.96
C LYS A 51 -9.93 1.81 6.45
N GLU A 52 -10.05 2.81 7.31
CA GLU A 52 -10.48 4.16 6.92
C GLU A 52 -9.44 4.84 6.02
N ALA A 53 -8.15 4.74 6.37
CA ALA A 53 -7.05 5.20 5.53
C ALA A 53 -7.06 4.51 4.15
N ALA A 54 -7.32 3.20 4.10
CA ALA A 54 -7.39 2.45 2.85
C ALA A 54 -8.60 2.85 2.00
N LYS A 55 -9.78 3.04 2.61
CA LYS A 55 -10.95 3.59 1.91
C LYS A 55 -10.63 4.97 1.34
N LYS A 56 -10.05 5.85 2.14
CA LYS A 56 -9.63 7.20 1.72
C LYS A 56 -8.63 7.13 0.58
N ALA A 57 -7.64 6.25 0.63
CA ALA A 57 -6.67 6.00 -0.44
C ALA A 57 -7.31 5.55 -1.75
N ARG A 58 -8.42 4.80 -1.68
CA ARG A 58 -9.15 4.37 -2.88
C ARG A 58 -9.89 5.52 -3.58
N HIS A 59 -10.33 6.52 -2.82
CA HIS A 59 -11.13 7.65 -3.32
C HIS A 59 -10.29 8.91 -3.57
N ASN A 60 -9.29 9.17 -2.74
CA ASN A 60 -8.43 10.34 -2.78
C ASN A 60 -6.99 9.99 -2.34
N PRO A 61 -6.20 9.30 -3.19
CA PRO A 61 -4.83 8.89 -2.85
C PRO A 61 -3.87 10.07 -2.64
N GLU A 62 -4.16 11.25 -3.21
CA GLU A 62 -3.34 12.46 -3.06
C GLU A 62 -3.62 13.22 -1.76
N GLY A 63 -4.80 13.01 -1.17
CA GLY A 63 -5.21 13.64 0.08
C GLY A 63 -4.90 12.80 1.32
N LEU A 64 -4.09 11.75 1.19
CA LEU A 64 -3.61 11.01 2.36
C LEU A 64 -2.49 11.77 3.04
N GLU A 65 -2.56 11.75 4.36
CA GLU A 65 -1.46 12.17 5.19
C GLU A 65 -0.35 11.12 5.16
N GLU A 66 0.87 11.59 5.40
CA GLU A 66 2.05 10.75 5.44
C GLU A 66 1.90 9.59 6.45
N ASN A 67 1.30 9.88 7.60
CA ASN A 67 1.01 8.90 8.64
C ASN A 67 0.03 7.82 8.19
N GLU A 68 -0.97 8.16 7.38
CA GLU A 68 -1.94 7.22 6.83
C GLU A 68 -1.26 6.27 5.84
N ILE A 69 -0.41 6.79 4.95
CA ILE A 69 0.36 6.00 3.98
C ILE A 69 1.34 5.06 4.70
N ILE A 70 2.04 5.57 5.71
CA ILE A 70 2.96 4.77 6.53
C ILE A 70 2.22 3.65 7.26
N ALA A 71 1.02 3.92 7.80
CA ALA A 71 0.20 2.90 8.47
C ALA A 71 -0.20 1.78 7.49
N LEU A 72 -0.64 2.13 6.28
CA LEU A 72 -0.96 1.14 5.23
C LEU A 72 0.26 0.30 4.84
N GLY A 73 1.43 0.95 4.71
CA GLY A 73 2.70 0.27 4.44
C GLY A 73 3.07 -0.70 5.55
N LYS A 74 3.15 -0.23 6.80
CA LYS A 74 3.45 -1.09 7.97
C LYS A 74 2.48 -2.25 8.09
N LYS A 75 1.19 -2.02 7.81
CA LYS A 75 0.19 -3.08 7.86
C LYS A 75 0.49 -4.17 6.86
N THR A 76 0.82 -3.78 5.64
CA THR A 76 1.16 -4.68 4.54
C THR A 76 2.46 -5.44 4.78
N LEU A 77 3.42 -4.86 5.52
CA LEU A 77 4.62 -5.57 5.98
C LEU A 77 4.34 -6.56 7.12
N SER A 78 3.21 -6.40 7.82
CA SER A 78 2.83 -7.19 9.01
C SER A 78 1.67 -8.16 8.74
N ALA A 79 1.18 -8.22 7.50
CA ALA A 79 0.12 -9.12 7.03
C ALA A 79 0.75 -10.32 6.30
#